data_AF-A0A1W1HYA3-F1
#
_entry.id   AF-A0A1W1HYA3-F1
#
_cell.length_a   1.000
_cell.length_b   1.000
_cell.length_c   1.000
_cell.angle_alpha   90.00
_cell.angle_beta   90.00
_cell.angle_gamma   90.00
#
_symmetry.space_group_name_H-M   'P 1'
#
loop_
_entity.id
_entity.type
_entity.pdbx_description
1 polymer ?
#
loop_
_entity_poly.entity_id
_entity_poly.type
_entity_poly.pdbx_seq_one_letter_code
_entity_poly.pdbx_strand_id
1 'polypeptide(L)'
;MTSVHTSRTRLLTLLSSLFVLALILGGLGIPIVSSEGMIIRAQALSGDIPTAPEDPLWQKISPMTLPLSGQVITRPVWPEPTAHALAVRAVHNGTDIAFLLEWQDNTKNDRLTPGTFRDGVALGLPLGDAPAFFCMGQLDHYINIWHWKADWQSDIDRRASRTTEKDKAASGEPRRFEVIPRRASSVEDLIGGGFSTLTTKEKQGRVQGKATWKDGTWRVVMRRPLSSEEQENEAKLIPGRIQAVSFAVWNGENKERNGQKAIAPWFQLALDPTTKT
;
A
#
# COMPACT_ATOMS: atom_id res chain seq x y z
N MET A 1 7.65 -10.47 -53.59
CA MET A 1 6.53 -9.56 -53.22
C MET A 1 5.24 -10.31 -52.83
N THR A 2 5.31 -11.50 -52.24
CA THR A 2 4.12 -12.36 -51.95
C THR A 2 3.81 -12.56 -50.46
N SER A 3 4.67 -12.08 -49.54
CA SER A 3 4.55 -12.34 -48.09
C SER A 3 3.55 -11.42 -47.35
N VAL A 4 3.34 -10.18 -47.83
CA VAL A 4 2.53 -9.17 -47.13
C VAL A 4 1.02 -9.42 -47.27
N HIS A 5 0.57 -9.96 -48.39
CA HIS A 5 -0.85 -10.25 -48.63
C HIS A 5 -1.37 -11.41 -47.76
N THR A 6 -0.59 -12.48 -47.60
CA THR A 6 -0.96 -13.64 -46.79
C THR A 6 -1.04 -13.32 -45.31
N SER A 7 -0.19 -12.40 -44.83
CA SER A 7 -0.22 -11.91 -43.44
C SER A 7 -1.49 -11.11 -43.14
N ARG A 8 -1.91 -10.23 -44.06
CA ARG A 8 -3.15 -9.44 -43.93
C ARG A 8 -4.40 -10.33 -43.91
N THR A 9 -4.47 -11.33 -44.78
CA THR A 9 -5.62 -12.25 -44.82
C THR A 9 -5.71 -13.08 -43.53
N ARG A 10 -4.56 -13.56 -43.01
CA ARG A 10 -4.51 -14.28 -41.73
C ARG A 10 -4.92 -13.41 -40.54
N LEU A 11 -4.49 -12.15 -40.53
CA LEU A 11 -4.88 -11.18 -39.50
C LEU A 11 -6.39 -10.91 -39.53
N LEU A 12 -6.95 -10.70 -40.72
CA LEU A 12 -8.39 -10.49 -40.91
C LEU A 12 -9.21 -11.71 -40.46
N THR A 13 -8.77 -12.93 -40.80
CA THR A 13 -9.45 -14.16 -40.34
C THR A 13 -9.42 -14.31 -38.83
N LEU A 14 -8.32 -13.90 -38.19
CA LEU A 14 -8.13 -14.01 -36.74
C LEU A 14 -8.96 -12.97 -35.97
N LEU A 15 -9.07 -11.76 -36.50
CA LEU A 15 -9.95 -10.72 -35.95
C LEU A 15 -11.43 -11.09 -36.09
N SER A 16 -11.83 -11.64 -37.24
CA SER A 16 -13.20 -12.10 -37.47
C SER A 16 -13.56 -13.28 -36.56
N SER A 17 -12.64 -14.23 -36.32
CA SER A 17 -12.90 -15.34 -35.40
C SER A 17 -13.01 -14.88 -33.94
N LEU A 18 -12.17 -13.93 -33.51
CA LEU A 18 -12.28 -13.28 -32.19
C LEU A 18 -13.61 -12.55 -32.03
N PHE A 19 -14.08 -11.86 -33.06
CA PHE A 19 -15.36 -11.15 -33.05
C PHE A 19 -16.55 -12.12 -32.95
N VAL A 20 -16.54 -13.20 -33.74
CA VAL A 20 -17.59 -14.24 -33.67
C VAL A 20 -17.60 -14.93 -32.31
N LEU A 21 -16.42 -15.22 -31.74
CA LEU A 21 -16.32 -15.80 -30.40
C LEU A 21 -16.89 -14.86 -29.33
N ALA A 22 -16.59 -13.56 -29.42
CA ALA A 22 -17.18 -12.56 -28.54
C ALA A 22 -18.72 -12.56 -28.64
N LEU A 23 -19.28 -12.58 -29.85
CA LEU A 23 -20.74 -12.64 -30.05
C LEU A 23 -21.38 -13.92 -29.45
N ILE A 24 -20.72 -15.08 -29.59
CA ILE A 24 -21.20 -16.35 -29.01
C ILE A 24 -21.18 -16.27 -27.48
N LEU A 25 -20.09 -15.77 -26.88
CA LEU A 25 -19.98 -15.59 -25.44
C LEU A 25 -21.07 -14.63 -24.92
N GLY A 26 -21.29 -13.52 -25.61
CA GLY A 26 -22.36 -12.56 -25.28
C GLY A 26 -23.77 -13.16 -25.39
N GLY A 27 -24.04 -13.95 -26.44
CA GLY A 27 -25.33 -14.63 -26.63
C GLY A 27 -25.62 -15.73 -25.61
N LEU A 28 -24.58 -16.33 -25.02
CA LEU A 28 -24.68 -17.30 -23.93
C LEU A 28 -24.77 -16.65 -22.55
N GLY A 29 -24.83 -15.31 -22.47
CA GLY A 29 -24.88 -14.58 -21.20
C GLY A 29 -23.58 -14.64 -20.41
N ILE A 30 -22.47 -15.05 -21.03
CA ILE A 30 -21.14 -15.02 -20.41
C ILE A 30 -20.63 -13.59 -20.54
N PRO A 31 -20.39 -12.86 -19.44
CA PRO A 31 -19.89 -11.50 -19.52
C PRO A 31 -18.50 -11.50 -20.18
N ILE A 32 -18.42 -10.93 -21.39
CA ILE A 32 -17.17 -10.76 -22.16
C ILE A 32 -16.26 -9.73 -21.47
N VAL A 33 -16.87 -8.87 -20.66
CA VAL A 33 -16.22 -7.92 -19.75
C VAL A 33 -16.97 -8.02 -18.43
N SER A 34 -16.28 -8.39 -17.35
CA SER A 34 -16.79 -8.23 -16.00
C SER A 34 -16.26 -6.92 -15.45
N SER A 35 -17.16 -6.00 -15.12
CA SER A 35 -16.85 -4.93 -14.18
C SER A 35 -16.97 -5.51 -12.79
N GLU A 36 -16.04 -6.37 -12.38
CA GLU A 36 -15.92 -6.63 -10.95
C GLU A 36 -15.64 -5.28 -10.28
N GLY A 37 -16.50 -4.89 -9.34
CA GLY A 37 -16.28 -3.67 -8.57
C GLY A 37 -14.87 -3.69 -8.00
N MET A 38 -14.19 -2.55 -8.00
CA MET A 38 -12.83 -2.42 -7.45
C MET A 38 -12.89 -2.47 -5.92
N ILE A 39 -13.22 -3.64 -5.38
CA ILE A 39 -13.36 -3.92 -3.95
C ILE A 39 -12.10 -4.65 -3.49
N ILE A 40 -11.38 -4.02 -2.57
CA ILE A 40 -10.30 -4.65 -1.82
C ILE A 40 -10.96 -5.47 -0.71
N ARG A 41 -10.84 -6.79 -0.79
CA ARG A 41 -11.39 -7.68 0.22
C ARG A 41 -10.37 -7.92 1.32
N ALA A 42 -10.70 -7.57 2.56
CA ALA A 42 -9.97 -7.98 3.74
C ALA A 42 -10.51 -9.34 4.20
N GLN A 43 -9.79 -10.40 3.84
CA GLN A 43 -10.21 -11.78 4.09
C GLN A 43 -10.13 -12.11 5.59
N ALA A 44 -11.18 -12.74 6.13
CA ALA A 44 -11.19 -13.21 7.51
C ALA A 44 -10.34 -14.48 7.66
N LEU A 45 -9.47 -14.50 8.67
CA LEU A 45 -8.64 -15.63 9.07
C LEU A 45 -9.02 -16.07 10.49
N SER A 46 -9.07 -17.38 10.74
CA SER A 46 -9.44 -17.92 12.07
C SER A 46 -8.29 -17.92 13.09
N GLY A 47 -7.08 -17.49 12.72
CA GLY A 47 -5.89 -17.56 13.56
C GLY A 47 -5.04 -16.29 13.50
N ASP A 48 -3.74 -16.45 13.71
CA ASP A 48 -2.80 -15.33 13.62
C ASP A 48 -2.74 -14.75 12.21
N ILE A 49 -2.58 -13.43 12.13
CA ILE A 49 -2.40 -12.72 10.87
C ILE A 49 -0.91 -12.53 10.56
N PRO A 50 -0.55 -12.44 9.27
CA PRO A 50 0.84 -12.23 8.87
C PRO A 50 1.42 -10.93 9.42
N THR A 51 2.66 -11.01 9.90
CA THR A 51 3.39 -9.85 10.42
C THR A 51 4.54 -9.42 9.52
N ALA A 52 4.97 -10.28 8.59
CA ALA A 52 6.07 -10.03 7.68
C ALA A 52 5.63 -10.23 6.21
N PRO A 53 6.28 -9.53 5.25
CA PRO A 53 5.93 -9.65 3.83
C PRO A 53 6.15 -11.04 3.21
N GLU A 54 7.10 -11.81 3.74
CA GLU A 54 7.47 -13.14 3.26
C GLU A 54 6.60 -14.28 3.82
N ASP A 55 5.63 -13.96 4.67
CA ASP A 55 4.73 -14.96 5.26
C ASP A 55 3.96 -15.73 4.15
N PRO A 56 4.01 -17.08 4.15
CA PRO A 56 3.36 -17.89 3.13
C PRO A 56 1.84 -17.73 3.10
N LEU A 57 1.20 -17.25 4.18
CA LEU A 57 -0.22 -16.96 4.19
C LEU A 57 -0.62 -15.96 3.10
N TRP A 58 0.24 -14.99 2.76
CA TRP A 58 -0.04 -14.01 1.70
C TRP A 58 -0.22 -14.64 0.31
N GLN A 59 0.39 -15.81 0.06
CA GLN A 59 0.28 -16.51 -1.22
C GLN A 59 -1.13 -17.08 -1.43
N LYS A 60 -1.90 -17.27 -0.36
CA LYS A 60 -3.28 -17.78 -0.40
C LYS A 60 -4.31 -16.67 -0.65
N ILE A 61 -3.90 -15.41 -0.53
CA ILE A 61 -4.77 -14.24 -0.64
C ILE A 61 -4.57 -13.64 -2.04
N SER A 62 -5.68 -13.45 -2.77
CA SER A 62 -5.61 -12.84 -4.10
C SER A 62 -5.31 -11.35 -4.00
N PRO A 63 -4.31 -10.82 -4.73
CA PRO A 63 -4.05 -9.39 -4.77
C PRO A 63 -5.10 -8.65 -5.59
N MET A 64 -5.50 -7.47 -5.11
CA MET A 64 -6.18 -6.47 -5.92
C MET A 64 -5.12 -5.48 -6.43
N THR A 65 -4.98 -5.35 -7.75
CA THR A 65 -4.02 -4.40 -8.35
C THR A 65 -4.73 -3.10 -8.66
N LEU A 66 -4.28 -2.01 -8.04
CA LEU A 66 -4.83 -0.67 -8.18
C LEU A 66 -3.96 0.14 -9.15
N PRO A 67 -4.53 0.81 -10.16
CA PRO A 67 -3.78 1.78 -10.96
C PRO A 67 -3.43 3.00 -10.09
N LEU A 68 -2.20 3.47 -10.21
CA LEU A 68 -1.72 4.71 -9.60
C LEU A 68 -1.58 5.79 -10.65
N SER A 69 -1.88 7.02 -10.27
CA SER A 69 -1.76 8.20 -11.13
C SER A 69 -0.98 9.30 -10.43
N GLY A 70 -0.38 10.20 -11.21
CA GLY A 70 0.36 11.34 -10.67
C GLY A 70 -0.56 12.32 -9.96
N GLN A 71 -0.09 12.92 -8.87
CA GLN A 71 -0.84 13.99 -8.22
C GLN A 71 -0.85 15.25 -9.10
N VAL A 72 -2.02 15.60 -9.65
CA VAL A 72 -2.23 16.81 -10.47
C VAL A 72 -3.22 17.80 -9.86
N ILE A 73 -3.72 17.54 -8.65
CA ILE A 73 -4.79 18.33 -8.03
C ILE A 73 -4.31 19.66 -7.46
N THR A 74 -3.13 19.68 -6.83
CA THR A 74 -2.57 20.90 -6.22
C THR A 74 -1.15 21.15 -6.72
N ARG A 75 -0.72 22.42 -6.70
CA ARG A 75 0.65 22.79 -7.07
C ARG A 75 1.63 22.51 -5.91
N PRO A 76 2.86 22.07 -6.21
CA PRO A 76 3.37 21.70 -7.54
C PRO A 76 2.75 20.38 -8.02
N VAL A 77 2.33 20.35 -9.28
CA VAL A 77 1.81 19.13 -9.91
C VAL A 77 2.93 18.14 -10.18
N TRP A 78 2.61 16.85 -10.16
CA TRP A 78 3.53 15.74 -10.41
C TRP A 78 2.86 14.70 -11.32
N PRO A 79 2.77 14.98 -12.63
CA PRO A 79 2.01 14.14 -13.56
C PRO A 79 2.70 12.81 -13.88
N GLU A 80 4.02 12.72 -13.71
CA GLU A 80 4.85 11.56 -14.08
C GLU A 80 5.39 10.86 -12.82
N PRO A 81 4.56 10.10 -12.08
CA PRO A 81 5.05 9.24 -11.02
C PRO A 81 5.76 8.03 -11.61
N THR A 82 6.72 7.46 -10.88
CA THR A 82 7.40 6.22 -11.32
C THR A 82 6.59 4.97 -10.97
N ALA A 83 5.82 5.01 -9.87
CA ALA A 83 4.95 3.91 -9.48
C ALA A 83 3.58 4.03 -10.20
N HIS A 84 3.26 3.06 -11.05
CA HIS A 84 2.02 3.04 -11.85
C HIS A 84 0.95 2.06 -11.34
N ALA A 85 1.32 1.12 -10.49
CA ALA A 85 0.41 0.14 -9.93
C ALA A 85 0.80 -0.23 -8.51
N LEU A 86 -0.21 -0.51 -7.68
CA LEU A 86 -0.06 -1.02 -6.33
C LEU A 86 -0.86 -2.30 -6.18
N ALA A 87 -0.20 -3.42 -5.88
CA ALA A 87 -0.88 -4.64 -5.49
C ALA A 87 -1.18 -4.59 -3.99
N VAL A 88 -2.45 -4.82 -3.64
CA VAL A 88 -2.95 -4.76 -2.27
C VAL A 88 -3.57 -6.09 -1.90
N ARG A 89 -3.14 -6.65 -0.77
CA ARG A 89 -3.85 -7.73 -0.07
C ARG A 89 -4.21 -7.24 1.32
N ALA A 90 -5.36 -7.66 1.83
CA ALA A 90 -5.79 -7.36 3.18
C ALA A 90 -6.32 -8.62 3.86
N VAL A 91 -6.02 -8.77 5.14
CA VAL A 91 -6.53 -9.86 5.99
C VAL A 91 -6.84 -9.34 7.38
N HIS A 92 -7.80 -9.96 8.05
CA HIS A 92 -8.09 -9.69 9.45
C HIS A 92 -8.50 -10.97 10.17
N ASN A 93 -8.43 -11.00 11.49
CA ASN A 93 -8.88 -12.11 12.32
C ASN A 93 -9.95 -11.70 13.33
N GLY A 94 -10.59 -10.56 13.13
CA GLY A 94 -11.56 -9.98 14.07
C GLY A 94 -10.95 -9.21 15.25
N THR A 95 -9.65 -9.34 15.52
CA THR A 95 -8.93 -8.54 16.51
C THR A 95 -7.96 -7.56 15.87
N ASP A 96 -7.29 -7.99 14.81
CA ASP A 96 -6.26 -7.26 14.10
C ASP A 96 -6.52 -7.28 12.59
N ILE A 97 -5.99 -6.29 11.90
CA ILE A 97 -5.98 -6.19 10.44
C ILE A 97 -4.56 -5.96 9.94
N ALA A 98 -4.22 -6.59 8.83
CA ALA A 98 -2.96 -6.40 8.12
C ALA A 98 -3.22 -6.15 6.63
N PHE A 99 -2.38 -5.29 6.06
CA PHE A 99 -2.31 -5.00 4.64
C PHE A 99 -0.92 -5.37 4.14
N LEU A 100 -0.85 -6.07 3.01
CA LEU A 100 0.38 -6.21 2.23
C LEU A 100 0.25 -5.32 1.00
N LEU A 101 1.19 -4.39 0.86
CA LEU A 101 1.29 -3.44 -0.24
C LEU A 101 2.56 -3.72 -1.03
N GLU A 102 2.43 -3.90 -2.34
CA GLU A 102 3.57 -4.19 -3.21
C GLU A 102 3.56 -3.28 -4.43
N TRP A 103 4.72 -2.67 -4.73
CA TRP A 103 4.92 -1.88 -5.93
C TRP A 103 6.33 -2.07 -6.47
N GLN A 104 6.48 -1.85 -7.77
CA GLN A 104 7.77 -1.91 -8.43
C GLN A 104 8.57 -0.64 -8.15
N ASP A 105 9.81 -0.82 -7.71
CA ASP A 105 10.80 0.24 -7.52
C ASP A 105 12.20 -0.34 -7.74
N ASN A 106 12.84 0.05 -8.83
CA ASN A 106 14.16 -0.46 -9.20
C ASN A 106 15.26 0.06 -8.27
N THR A 107 14.94 1.03 -7.41
CA THR A 107 15.83 1.62 -6.43
C THR A 107 15.37 1.31 -5.02
N LYS A 108 16.32 1.29 -4.09
CA LYS A 108 16.05 1.13 -2.67
C LYS A 108 16.51 2.38 -1.95
N ASN A 109 15.63 3.37 -1.83
CA ASN A 109 15.94 4.64 -1.18
C ASN A 109 15.50 4.60 0.30
N ASP A 110 16.26 3.86 1.10
CA ASP A 110 16.00 3.62 2.53
C ASP A 110 16.90 4.42 3.47
N ARG A 111 17.59 5.44 2.95
CA ARG A 111 18.48 6.32 3.69
C ARG A 111 18.34 7.75 3.24
N LEU A 112 18.42 8.65 4.20
CA LEU A 112 18.41 10.09 3.96
C LEU A 112 19.81 10.64 4.06
N THR A 113 20.27 11.25 2.98
CA THR A 113 21.41 12.14 2.92
C THR A 113 20.97 13.44 2.25
N PRO A 114 21.72 14.55 2.37
CA PRO A 114 21.37 15.78 1.70
C PRO A 114 21.16 15.54 0.18
N GLY A 115 19.96 15.87 -0.30
CA GLY A 115 19.59 15.69 -1.71
C GLY A 115 18.94 14.34 -2.06
N THR A 116 18.84 13.40 -1.13
CA THR A 116 18.08 12.14 -1.35
C THR A 116 16.70 12.20 -0.71
N PHE A 117 15.78 11.45 -1.30
CA PHE A 117 14.43 11.26 -0.78
C PHE A 117 14.21 9.78 -0.48
N ARG A 118 13.26 9.50 0.41
CA ARG A 118 12.96 8.14 0.85
C ARG A 118 11.87 7.53 -0.01
N ASP A 119 11.88 6.21 -0.12
CA ASP A 119 10.70 5.48 -0.57
C ASP A 119 9.64 5.46 0.55
N GLY A 120 8.38 5.45 0.13
CA GLY A 120 7.26 5.42 1.06
C GLY A 120 5.99 4.89 0.42
N VAL A 121 5.12 4.33 1.26
CA VAL A 121 3.75 3.97 0.88
C VAL A 121 2.83 4.35 2.03
N ALA A 122 1.65 4.83 1.68
CA ALA A 122 0.63 5.15 2.66
C ALA A 122 -0.72 4.60 2.25
N LEU A 123 -1.52 4.29 3.27
CA LEU A 123 -2.96 4.13 3.13
C LEU A 123 -3.69 5.20 3.94
N GLY A 124 -4.79 5.69 3.40
CA GLY A 124 -5.67 6.66 4.05
C GLY A 124 -7.03 6.06 4.28
N LEU A 125 -7.62 6.32 5.45
CA LEU A 125 -8.95 5.87 5.86
C LEU A 125 -9.71 7.10 6.37
N PRO A 126 -10.95 7.37 5.91
CA PRO A 126 -11.68 8.51 6.41
C PRO A 126 -12.12 8.29 7.85
N LEU A 127 -12.19 9.39 8.60
CA LEU A 127 -12.79 9.44 9.93
C LEU A 127 -14.26 9.83 9.75
N GLY A 128 -15.16 8.90 10.05
CA GLY A 128 -16.60 9.06 9.86
C GLY A 128 -17.13 8.54 8.52
N ASP A 129 -18.41 8.76 8.28
CA ASP A 129 -19.16 8.21 7.14
C ASP A 129 -19.26 9.17 5.95
N ALA A 130 -18.94 10.45 6.17
CA ALA A 130 -19.10 11.50 5.17
C ALA A 130 -17.88 11.58 4.23
N PRO A 131 -18.07 11.98 2.96
CA PRO A 131 -17.00 11.94 1.97
C PRO A 131 -15.92 12.97 2.31
N ALA A 132 -14.80 12.49 2.86
CA ALA A 132 -13.57 13.26 2.97
C ALA A 132 -12.86 13.29 1.61
N PHE A 133 -12.13 14.36 1.33
CA PHE A 133 -11.28 14.39 0.17
C PHE A 133 -10.06 13.47 0.38
N PHE A 134 -9.78 12.57 -0.58
CA PHE A 134 -8.83 11.47 -0.36
C PHE A 134 -7.37 11.89 -0.20
N CYS A 135 -6.96 13.02 -0.80
CA CYS A 135 -5.62 13.57 -0.60
C CYS A 135 -5.59 14.42 0.67
N MET A 136 -5.73 13.77 1.83
CA MET A 136 -5.48 14.34 3.17
C MET A 136 -6.68 14.98 3.88
N GLY A 137 -7.91 14.67 3.46
CA GLY A 137 -9.14 15.14 4.10
C GLY A 137 -9.57 16.51 3.64
N GLN A 138 -10.59 17.04 4.33
CA GLN A 138 -11.08 18.41 4.18
C GLN A 138 -11.62 18.90 5.53
N LEU A 139 -12.01 20.17 5.62
CA LEU A 139 -12.57 20.73 6.85
C LEU A 139 -13.74 19.87 7.35
N ASP A 140 -13.71 19.56 8.65
CA ASP A 140 -14.66 18.68 9.37
C ASP A 140 -14.75 17.23 8.87
N HIS A 141 -13.91 16.84 7.92
CA HIS A 141 -13.84 15.48 7.37
C HIS A 141 -12.39 15.02 7.32
N TYR A 142 -11.95 14.54 8.49
CA TYR A 142 -10.58 14.11 8.69
C TYR A 142 -10.33 12.73 8.08
N ILE A 143 -9.07 12.42 7.83
CA ILE A 143 -8.62 11.09 7.45
C ILE A 143 -7.47 10.66 8.36
N ASN A 144 -7.48 9.39 8.73
CA ASN A 144 -6.35 8.74 9.38
C ASN A 144 -5.46 8.10 8.31
N ILE A 145 -4.16 8.41 8.35
CA ILE A 145 -3.18 8.00 7.35
C ILE A 145 -2.10 7.18 8.04
N TRP A 146 -1.82 6.00 7.50
CA TRP A 146 -0.66 5.21 7.91
C TRP A 146 0.39 5.35 6.84
N HIS A 147 1.54 5.91 7.19
CA HIS A 147 2.60 6.21 6.25
C HIS A 147 3.85 5.42 6.62
N TRP A 148 4.10 4.34 5.90
CA TRP A 148 5.35 3.60 6.00
C TRP A 148 6.49 4.37 5.33
N LYS A 149 7.64 4.39 6.00
CA LYS A 149 8.84 5.12 5.55
C LYS A 149 10.05 4.19 5.51
N ALA A 150 10.72 4.10 4.35
CA ALA A 150 11.83 3.18 4.15
C ALA A 150 13.01 3.43 5.09
N ASP A 151 13.32 4.69 5.39
CA ASP A 151 14.39 5.04 6.34
C ASP A 151 14.04 4.70 7.80
N TRP A 152 12.77 4.80 8.19
CA TRP A 152 12.34 4.38 9.53
C TRP A 152 12.41 2.86 9.68
N GLN A 153 12.08 2.11 8.63
CA GLN A 153 12.30 0.66 8.57
C GLN A 153 13.78 0.33 8.76
N SER A 154 14.65 0.99 8.00
CA SER A 154 16.10 0.80 8.11
C SER A 154 16.64 1.17 9.49
N ASP A 155 16.14 2.21 10.14
CA ASP A 155 16.53 2.56 11.51
C ASP A 155 16.20 1.43 12.50
N ILE A 156 15.03 0.81 12.38
CA ILE A 156 14.62 -0.32 13.21
C ILE A 156 15.51 -1.54 12.96
N ASP A 157 15.72 -1.90 11.69
CA ASP A 157 16.52 -3.08 11.34
C ASP A 157 17.98 -2.93 11.77
N ARG A 158 18.60 -1.75 11.59
CA ARG A 158 19.97 -1.48 12.07
C ARG A 158 20.10 -1.50 13.60
N ARG A 159 19.06 -1.08 14.33
CA ARG A 159 19.07 -1.19 15.80
C ARG A 159 18.92 -2.64 16.27
N ALA A 160 18.09 -3.42 15.59
CA ALA A 160 17.95 -4.85 15.86
C ALA A 160 19.29 -5.57 15.66
N SER A 161 19.97 -5.33 14.53
CA SER A 161 21.28 -5.95 14.24
C SER A 161 22.38 -5.50 15.21
N ARG A 162 22.34 -4.25 15.69
CA ARG A 162 23.32 -3.75 16.67
C ARG A 162 23.23 -4.45 18.03
N THR A 163 22.03 -4.91 18.41
CA THR A 163 21.87 -5.71 19.62
C THR A 163 22.66 -7.02 19.49
N THR A 164 22.62 -7.62 18.30
CA THR A 164 23.39 -8.82 17.94
C THR A 164 24.90 -8.55 17.79
N GLU A 165 25.31 -7.36 17.33
CA GLU A 165 26.72 -6.95 17.24
C GLU A 165 27.36 -6.64 18.59
N LYS A 166 26.58 -6.26 19.61
CA LYS A 166 27.09 -6.06 20.97
C LYS A 166 27.74 -7.34 21.52
N ASP A 167 27.22 -8.50 21.12
CA ASP A 167 27.78 -9.82 21.45
C ASP A 167 29.10 -10.07 20.69
N LYS A 168 29.24 -9.54 19.47
CA LYS A 168 30.49 -9.61 18.68
C LYS A 168 31.55 -8.60 19.13
N ALA A 169 31.18 -7.43 19.64
CA ALA A 169 32.17 -6.48 20.17
C ALA A 169 32.93 -7.01 21.40
N ALA A 170 32.49 -8.11 22.01
CA ALA A 170 33.27 -8.88 22.98
C ALA A 170 34.50 -9.58 22.34
N SER A 171 34.58 -9.67 21.02
CA SER A 171 35.70 -10.26 20.25
C SER A 171 36.74 -9.24 19.74
N GLY A 172 36.70 -7.97 20.20
CA GLY A 172 37.76 -6.99 19.96
C GLY A 172 37.65 -6.17 18.66
N GLU A 173 36.55 -6.25 17.91
CA GLU A 173 36.35 -5.41 16.71
C GLU A 173 36.01 -3.93 17.06
N PRO A 174 36.57 -2.94 16.33
CA PRO A 174 36.30 -1.53 16.56
C PRO A 174 34.85 -1.15 16.21
N ARG A 175 34.18 -0.44 17.12
CA ARG A 175 32.78 -0.04 16.96
C ARG A 175 32.64 1.21 16.09
N ARG A 176 31.76 1.16 15.08
CA ARG A 176 31.29 2.37 14.38
C ARG A 176 30.34 3.15 15.30
N PHE A 177 30.67 4.41 15.60
CA PHE A 177 29.75 5.31 16.31
C PHE A 177 28.71 5.88 15.33
N GLU A 178 27.56 5.22 15.26
CA GLU A 178 26.37 5.71 14.55
C GLU A 178 25.25 6.00 15.56
N VAL A 179 24.60 7.16 15.42
CA VAL A 179 23.39 7.50 16.18
C VAL A 179 22.17 7.10 15.34
N ILE A 180 21.52 6.01 15.73
CA ILE A 180 20.32 5.52 15.04
C ILE A 180 19.08 5.96 15.81
N PRO A 181 18.15 6.72 15.20
CA PRO A 181 16.90 7.14 15.83
C PRO A 181 16.12 5.97 16.44
N ARG A 182 15.47 6.20 17.59
CA ARG A 182 14.55 5.22 18.17
C ARG A 182 13.16 5.41 17.56
N ARG A 183 12.65 4.37 16.91
CA ARG A 183 11.33 4.34 16.30
C ARG A 183 10.53 3.20 16.92
N ALA A 184 9.30 3.48 17.34
CA ALA A 184 8.38 2.45 17.84
C ALA A 184 7.77 1.61 16.70
N SER A 185 7.76 2.16 15.48
CA SER A 185 7.28 1.52 14.26
C SER A 185 7.94 2.16 13.03
N SER A 186 7.98 1.44 11.91
CA SER A 186 8.37 1.97 10.60
C SER A 186 7.23 2.75 9.92
N VAL A 187 6.05 2.77 10.54
CA VAL A 187 4.86 3.47 10.09
C VAL A 187 4.62 4.67 11.00
N GLU A 188 4.46 5.83 10.38
CA GLU A 188 3.95 7.02 11.05
C GLU A 188 2.42 7.06 10.97
N ASP A 189 1.79 7.26 12.12
CA ASP A 189 0.35 7.40 12.23
C ASP A 189 -0.04 8.89 12.24
N LEU A 190 -0.84 9.30 11.26
CA LEU A 190 -1.09 10.69 10.90
C LEU A 190 -2.59 10.97 10.82
N ILE A 191 -2.95 12.23 11.05
CA ILE A 191 -4.28 12.79 10.76
C ILE A 191 -4.14 13.87 9.68
N GLY A 192 -5.09 13.92 8.75
CA GLY A 192 -5.24 15.01 7.79
C GLY A 192 -6.67 15.55 7.80
N GLY A 193 -6.83 16.87 7.71
CA GLY A 193 -8.12 17.57 7.59
C GLY A 193 -8.11 18.56 6.42
N GLY A 194 -7.26 18.31 5.43
CA GLY A 194 -7.02 19.19 4.30
C GLY A 194 -5.58 19.18 3.81
N PHE A 195 -5.36 19.91 2.73
CA PHE A 195 -4.01 20.20 2.26
C PHE A 195 -3.20 20.94 3.33
N SER A 196 -1.94 20.53 3.51
CA SER A 196 -1.00 21.14 4.47
C SER A 196 -1.37 21.00 5.95
N THR A 197 -2.35 20.18 6.31
CA THR A 197 -2.75 19.97 7.71
C THR A 197 -2.29 18.61 8.27
N LEU A 198 -1.35 17.93 7.60
CA LEU A 198 -0.84 16.64 8.09
C LEU A 198 -0.26 16.80 9.48
N THR A 199 -0.78 16.03 10.42
CA THR A 199 -0.39 16.10 11.82
C THR A 199 -0.05 14.71 12.32
N THR A 200 1.15 14.53 12.86
CA THR A 200 1.56 13.30 13.54
C THR A 200 0.75 13.15 14.82
N LYS A 201 0.16 11.98 15.04
CA LYS A 201 -0.56 11.69 16.29
C LYS A 201 0.38 11.68 17.48
N GLU A 202 -0.09 12.12 18.63
CA GLU A 202 0.69 12.15 19.88
C GLU A 202 1.19 10.76 20.27
N LYS A 203 0.32 9.75 20.18
CA LYS A 203 0.68 8.34 20.39
C LYS A 203 1.07 7.68 19.07
N GLN A 204 2.29 7.17 19.00
CA GLN A 204 2.84 6.43 17.86
C GLN A 204 3.10 4.96 18.23
N GLY A 205 3.25 4.11 17.21
CA GLY A 205 3.60 2.69 17.39
C GLY A 205 2.41 1.75 17.52
N ARG A 206 1.17 2.25 17.45
CA ARG A 206 -0.01 1.39 17.35
C ARG A 206 -0.05 0.65 16.00
N VAL A 207 0.21 1.38 14.92
CA VAL A 207 0.37 0.79 13.59
C VAL A 207 1.80 0.29 13.46
N GLN A 208 1.96 -1.01 13.23
CA GLN A 208 3.25 -1.68 13.09
C GLN A 208 3.52 -1.93 11.61
N GLY A 209 4.78 -1.75 11.19
CA GLY A 209 5.20 -2.03 9.83
C GLY A 209 6.38 -2.98 9.77
N LYS A 210 6.42 -3.79 8.71
CA LYS A 210 7.59 -4.57 8.31
C LYS A 210 7.68 -4.57 6.79
N ALA A 211 8.86 -4.35 6.25
CA ALA A 211 9.05 -4.32 4.81
C ALA A 211 10.31 -5.05 4.36
N THR A 212 10.26 -5.54 3.13
CA THR A 212 11.40 -6.09 2.41
C THR A 212 11.45 -5.48 1.01
N TRP A 213 12.66 -5.21 0.53
CA TRP A 213 12.90 -4.85 -0.86
C TRP A 213 13.69 -5.98 -1.50
N LYS A 214 13.18 -6.52 -2.60
CA LYS A 214 13.82 -7.62 -3.32
C LYS A 214 13.47 -7.53 -4.81
N ASP A 215 14.48 -7.72 -5.66
CA ASP A 215 14.32 -7.79 -7.12
C ASP A 215 13.53 -6.61 -7.71
N GLY A 216 13.83 -5.39 -7.27
CA GLY A 216 13.17 -4.17 -7.76
C GLY A 216 11.71 -4.03 -7.31
N THR A 217 11.31 -4.69 -6.23
CA THR A 217 9.95 -4.63 -5.68
C THR A 217 10.01 -4.39 -4.18
N TRP A 218 9.26 -3.39 -3.71
CA TRP A 218 8.97 -3.23 -2.30
C TRP A 218 7.77 -4.08 -1.92
N ARG A 219 7.86 -4.74 -0.76
CA ARG A 219 6.74 -5.40 -0.09
C ARG A 219 6.65 -4.87 1.33
N VAL A 220 5.51 -4.27 1.65
CA VAL A 220 5.30 -3.61 2.93
C VAL A 220 4.07 -4.19 3.60
N VAL A 221 4.24 -4.75 4.78
CA VAL A 221 3.14 -5.11 5.67
C VAL A 221 2.90 -3.97 6.64
N MET A 222 1.67 -3.49 6.72
CA MET A 222 1.19 -2.60 7.79
C MET A 222 0.05 -3.27 8.53
N ARG A 223 0.10 -3.28 9.86
CA ARG A 223 -0.92 -3.90 10.71
C ARG A 223 -1.25 -3.08 11.93
N ARG A 224 -2.48 -3.20 12.42
CA ARG A 224 -2.90 -2.68 13.72
C ARG A 224 -4.06 -3.49 14.30
N PRO A 225 -4.31 -3.38 15.62
CA PRO A 225 -5.56 -3.86 16.21
C PRO A 225 -6.77 -3.09 15.66
N LEU A 226 -7.91 -3.76 15.54
CA LEU A 226 -9.20 -3.17 15.14
C LEU A 226 -9.80 -2.31 16.26
N SER A 227 -9.63 -2.70 17.53
CA SER A 227 -10.13 -1.96 18.69
C SER A 227 -9.17 -0.86 19.13
N SER A 228 -9.64 0.37 19.27
CA SER A 228 -8.81 1.50 19.74
C SER A 228 -9.40 2.22 20.94
N GLU A 229 -8.51 2.70 21.81
CA GLU A 229 -8.83 3.61 22.91
C GLU A 229 -9.07 5.05 22.40
N GLU A 230 -8.47 5.42 21.26
CA GLU A 230 -8.56 6.77 20.66
C GLU A 230 -9.60 6.81 19.54
N GLN A 231 -10.87 6.55 19.87
CA GLN A 231 -11.92 6.32 18.86
C GLN A 231 -12.16 7.51 17.90
N GLU A 232 -11.85 8.73 18.29
CA GLU A 232 -12.08 9.93 17.47
C GLU A 232 -11.04 10.10 16.35
N ASN A 233 -9.80 9.67 16.58
CA ASN A 233 -8.67 9.83 15.65
C ASN A 233 -8.30 8.51 14.95
N GLU A 234 -9.22 7.54 14.94
CA GLU A 234 -8.99 6.19 14.44
C GLU A 234 -10.12 5.78 13.52
N ALA A 235 -9.78 5.42 12.28
CA ALA A 235 -10.78 4.91 11.36
C ALA A 235 -11.41 3.62 11.90
N LYS A 236 -12.74 3.55 11.93
CA LYS A 236 -13.46 2.38 12.42
C LYS A 236 -13.48 1.29 11.36
N LEU A 237 -12.79 0.19 11.62
CA LEU A 237 -12.77 -0.97 10.75
C LEU A 237 -13.56 -2.10 11.42
N ILE A 238 -14.77 -2.35 10.92
CA ILE A 238 -15.72 -3.27 11.54
C ILE A 238 -15.91 -4.48 10.61
N PRO A 239 -15.64 -5.72 11.07
CA PRO A 239 -15.91 -6.92 10.28
C PRO A 239 -17.35 -6.97 9.77
N GLY A 240 -17.54 -7.35 8.51
CA GLY A 240 -18.83 -7.35 7.82
C GLY A 240 -19.29 -5.98 7.29
N ARG A 241 -18.47 -4.92 7.42
CA ARG A 241 -18.74 -3.60 6.83
C ARG A 241 -17.79 -3.27 5.70
N ILE A 242 -18.22 -2.32 4.87
CA ILE A 242 -17.41 -1.70 3.83
C ILE A 242 -16.92 -0.35 4.34
N GLN A 243 -15.64 -0.05 4.11
CA GLN A 243 -15.00 1.22 4.43
C GLN A 243 -14.30 1.76 3.19
N ALA A 244 -14.16 3.08 3.05
CA ALA A 244 -13.32 3.64 1.99
C ALA A 244 -11.82 3.59 2.38
N VAL A 245 -10.95 3.29 1.42
CA VAL A 245 -9.49 3.35 1.59
C VAL A 245 -8.84 3.97 0.36
N SER A 246 -7.83 4.81 0.56
CA SER A 246 -7.02 5.40 -0.52
C SER A 246 -5.55 5.07 -0.30
N PHE A 247 -4.74 5.24 -1.34
CA PHE A 247 -3.32 4.89 -1.27
C PHE A 247 -2.45 5.97 -1.91
N ALA A 248 -1.20 6.03 -1.45
CA ALA A 248 -0.18 6.84 -2.10
C ALA A 248 1.19 6.15 -2.03
N VAL A 249 2.01 6.36 -3.05
CA VAL A 249 3.36 5.81 -3.15
C VAL A 249 4.32 6.94 -3.49
N TRP A 250 5.49 6.91 -2.88
CA TRP A 250 6.59 7.83 -3.13
C TRP A 250 7.83 7.03 -3.53
N ASN A 251 8.37 7.33 -4.69
CA ASN A 251 9.68 6.85 -5.15
C ASN A 251 10.76 7.92 -4.87
N GLY A 252 11.72 7.57 -4.02
CA GLY A 252 12.78 8.48 -3.58
C GLY A 252 13.74 8.87 -4.70
N GLU A 253 14.04 7.97 -5.63
CA GLU A 253 14.89 8.23 -6.79
C GLU A 253 14.27 9.29 -7.72
N ASN A 254 12.95 9.23 -7.92
CA ASN A 254 12.20 10.23 -8.66
C ASN A 254 11.94 11.52 -7.86
N LYS A 255 12.56 11.68 -6.68
CA LYS A 255 12.43 12.84 -5.79
C LYS A 255 11.01 13.11 -5.30
N GLU A 256 10.16 12.09 -5.32
CA GLU A 256 8.80 12.17 -4.82
C GLU A 256 8.81 12.40 -3.31
N ARG A 257 8.02 13.37 -2.85
CA ARG A 257 7.91 13.77 -1.43
C ARG A 257 6.67 14.62 -1.21
N ASN A 258 6.13 14.59 0.00
CA ASN A 258 4.95 15.38 0.37
C ASN A 258 3.80 15.14 -0.62
N GLY A 259 3.32 16.19 -1.32
CA GLY A 259 2.28 16.09 -2.33
C GLY A 259 2.72 15.53 -3.69
N GLN A 260 4.03 15.48 -3.98
CA GLN A 260 4.57 14.90 -5.22
C GLN A 260 4.67 13.40 -5.04
N LYS A 261 3.68 12.67 -5.55
CA LYS A 261 3.49 11.23 -5.30
C LYS A 261 2.56 10.59 -6.32
N ALA A 262 2.62 9.28 -6.42
CA ALA A 262 1.58 8.49 -7.06
C ALA A 262 0.39 8.31 -6.10
N ILE A 263 -0.84 8.40 -6.62
CA ILE A 263 -2.08 8.31 -5.84
C ILE A 263 -3.05 7.31 -6.44
N ALA A 264 -3.73 6.59 -5.55
CA ALA A 264 -4.96 5.86 -5.81
C ALA A 264 -6.09 6.53 -5.00
N PRO A 265 -7.23 6.89 -5.64
CA PRO A 265 -8.34 7.56 -4.97
C PRO A 265 -9.06 6.62 -3.99
N TRP A 266 -10.31 6.92 -3.62
CA TRP A 266 -11.11 6.03 -2.78
C TRP A 266 -11.46 4.72 -3.50
N PHE A 267 -11.09 3.61 -2.87
CA PHE A 267 -11.53 2.25 -3.17
C PHE A 267 -12.41 1.73 -2.04
N GLN A 268 -13.22 0.73 -2.32
CA GLN A 268 -14.01 0.05 -1.31
C GLN A 268 -13.18 -1.05 -0.65
N LEU A 269 -12.99 -0.97 0.66
CA LEU A 269 -12.43 -2.02 1.51
C LEU A 269 -13.57 -2.79 2.16
N ALA A 270 -13.84 -4.01 1.70
CA ALA A 270 -14.82 -4.89 2.32
C ALA A 270 -14.15 -5.80 3.35
N LEU A 271 -14.52 -5.68 4.62
CA LEU A 271 -14.04 -6.59 5.66
C LEU A 271 -14.99 -7.78 5.74
N ASP A 272 -14.47 -8.98 5.52
CA ASP A 272 -15.27 -10.20 5.67
C ASP A 272 -15.86 -10.28 7.09
N PRO A 273 -17.10 -10.77 7.26
CA PRO A 273 -17.63 -11.06 8.58
C PRO A 273 -16.74 -12.06 9.33
N THR A 274 -16.59 -11.88 10.65
CA THR A 274 -16.00 -12.94 11.46
C THR A 274 -16.97 -14.11 11.54
N THR A 275 -16.51 -15.31 11.20
CA THR A 275 -17.25 -16.52 11.52
C THR A 275 -17.28 -16.64 13.04
N LYS A 276 -18.45 -16.44 13.65
CA LYS A 276 -18.65 -16.79 15.06
C LYS A 276 -18.36 -18.28 15.22
N THR A 277 -17.27 -18.62 15.90
CA THR A 277 -17.11 -19.95 16.51
C THR A 277 -18.04 -20.11 17.69
#